data_AF-A0A3D8P8Y3-F1
#
_entry.id   AF-A0A3D8P8Y3-F1
#
_cell.length_a   1.000
_cell.length_b   1.000
_cell.length_c   1.000
_cell.angle_alpha   90.00
_cell.angle_beta   90.00
_cell.angle_gamma   90.00
#
_symmetry.space_group_name_H-M   'P 1'
#
loop_
_entity.id
_entity.type
_entity.pdbx_description
1 polymer ?
#
loop_
_entity_poly.entity_id
_entity_poly.type
_entity_poly.pdbx_seq_one_letter_code
_entity_poly.pdbx_strand_id
1 'polypeptide(L)' 'MRHNEKVKLFATYMNGCAIAFFAVGCLGVAGSMLLRMEPMTCEKGLAYAVFFGGSVAWHLAGRRALNALEE' A
#
# COMPACT_ATOMS: atom_id res chain seq x y z
N MET A 1 -18.50 1.42 22.54
CA MET A 1 -18.68 2.28 21.34
C MET A 1 -17.40 3.01 20.92
N ARG A 2 -16.71 3.79 21.77
CA ARG A 2 -15.46 4.51 21.37
C ARG A 2 -14.30 3.62 20.87
N HIS A 3 -14.20 2.36 21.31
CA HIS A 3 -13.12 1.48 20.86
C HIS A 3 -13.24 1.14 19.36
N ASN A 4 -14.47 0.96 18.85
CA ASN A 4 -14.73 0.67 17.44
C ASN A 4 -14.47 1.87 16.54
N GLU A 5 -14.74 3.10 17.00
CA GLU A 5 -14.40 4.31 16.22
C GLU A 5 -12.89 4.49 16.06
N LYS A 6 -12.10 4.29 17.12
CA LYS A 6 -10.64 4.41 17.05
C LYS A 6 -10.03 3.43 16.07
N VAL A 7 -10.53 2.19 16.02
CA VAL A 7 -9.97 1.17 15.12
C VAL A 7 -10.47 1.35 13.69
N LYS A 8 -11.71 1.82 13.48
CA LYS A 8 -12.16 2.25 12.14
C LYS A 8 -11.26 3.37 11.60
N LEU A 9 -11.00 4.40 12.41
CA LEU A 9 -10.09 5.48 12.04
C LEU A 9 -8.68 4.97 11.75
N PHE A 10 -8.17 4.06 12.58
CA PHE A 10 -6.87 3.43 12.38
C PHE A 10 -6.80 2.61 11.09
N ALA A 11 -7.84 1.82 10.78
CA ALA A 11 -7.90 1.06 9.55
C ALA A 11 -7.99 1.95 8.31
N THR A 12 -8.76 3.05 8.37
CA THR A 12 -8.79 4.07 7.31
C THR A 12 -7.43 4.72 7.12
N TYR A 13 -6.74 5.07 8.21
CA TYR A 13 -5.37 5.60 8.16
C TYR A 13 -4.41 4.61 7.50
N MET A 14 -4.45 3.34 7.91
CA MET A 14 -3.62 2.28 7.31
C MET A 14 -3.92 2.10 5.82
N ASN A 15 -5.20 2.15 5.42
CA ASN A 15 -5.58 2.10 4.00
C ASN A 15 -5.03 3.31 3.23
N GLY A 16 -5.10 4.51 3.81
CA GLY A 16 -4.50 5.71 3.24
C GLY A 16 -2.99 5.59 3.05
N CYS A 17 -2.26 5.07 4.04
CA CYS A 17 -0.82 4.79 3.92
C CYS A 17 -0.53 3.80 2.78
N ALA A 18 -1.31 2.71 2.70
CA ALA A 18 -1.14 1.70 1.66
C ALA A 18 -1.34 2.26 0.24
N ILE A 19 -2.32 3.14 0.05
CA ILE A 19 -2.56 3.84 -1.23
C ILE A 19 -1.37 4.78 -1.53
N ALA A 20 -0.88 5.52 -0.53
CA ALA A 20 0.27 6.40 -0.72
C ALA A 20 1.53 5.63 -1.11
N PHE A 21 1.82 4.50 -0.46
CA PHE A 21 2.95 3.63 -0.82
C PHE A 21 2.82 3.06 -2.23
N PHE A 22 1.63 2.66 -2.63
CA PHE A 22 1.37 2.18 -3.99
C PHE A 22 1.54 3.31 -5.01
N ALA A 23 0.95 4.48 -4.77
CA ALA A 23 0.98 5.59 -5.70
C ALA A 23 2.40 6.15 -5.87
N VAL A 24 3.12 6.43 -4.78
CA VAL A 24 4.46 6.99 -4.86
C VAL A 24 5.47 5.93 -5.34
N GLY A 25 5.36 4.71 -4.83
CA GLY A 25 6.29 3.63 -5.13
C GLY A 25 6.04 2.99 -6.49
N CYS A 26 4.90 2.34 -6.67
CA CYS A 26 4.59 1.61 -7.90
C CYS A 26 4.40 2.54 -9.10
N LEU A 27 3.61 3.61 -8.97
CA LEU A 27 3.41 4.54 -10.10
C LEU A 27 4.64 5.42 -10.33
N GLY A 28 5.45 5.71 -9.30
CA GLY A 28 6.73 6.40 -9.47
C GLY A 28 7.72 5.57 -10.30
N VAL A 29 7.88 4.29 -9.97
CA VAL A 29 8.75 3.38 -10.73
C VAL A 29 8.19 3.16 -12.14
N ALA A 30 6.91 2.84 -12.28
CA ALA A 30 6.28 2.64 -13.59
C ALA A 30 6.32 3.91 -14.45
N GLY A 31 6.08 5.08 -13.86
CA GLY A 31 6.16 6.38 -14.53
C GLY A 31 7.58 6.70 -14.98
N SER A 32 8.60 6.39 -14.18
CA SER A 32 9.99 6.57 -14.60
C SER A 32 10.36 5.72 -15.82
N MET A 33 9.82 4.50 -15.91
CA MET A 33 10.03 3.62 -17.06
C MET A 33 9.27 4.11 -18.30
N LEU A 34 7.99 4.47 -18.13
CA LEU A 34 7.12 4.92 -19.22
C LEU A 34 7.57 6.26 -19.81
N LEU A 35 7.91 7.23 -18.97
CA LEU A 35 8.27 8.58 -19.41
C LEU A 35 9.68 8.68 -19.99
N ARG A 36 10.61 7.83 -19.53
CA ARG A 36 12.02 7.86 -19.97
C ARG A 36 12.38 6.75 -20.96
N MET A 37 11.41 5.90 -21.33
CA MET A 37 11.64 4.67 -22.12
C MET A 37 12.80 3.83 -21.57
N GLU A 38 12.99 3.83 -20.25
CA GLU A 38 14.06 3.06 -19.63
C GLU A 38 13.66 1.59 -19.47
N PRO A 39 14.56 0.64 -19.75
CA PRO A 39 14.28 -0.77 -19.53
C PRO A 39 14.07 -1.07 -18.04
N MET A 40 13.28 -2.10 -17.76
CA MET A 40 13.07 -2.60 -16.41
C MET A 40 14.35 -3.25 -15.89
N THR A 41 15.09 -2.54 -15.04
CA THR A 41 16.26 -3.11 -14.35
C THR A 41 15.82 -3.94 -13.16
N CYS A 42 16.67 -4.87 -12.69
CA CYS A 42 16.40 -5.65 -11.49
C CYS A 42 16.12 -4.76 -10.26
N GLU A 43 16.82 -3.64 -10.12
CA GLU A 43 16.59 -2.69 -9.02
C GLU A 43 15.20 -2.06 -9.07
N LYS A 44 14.76 -1.60 -10.25
CA LYS A 44 13.41 -1.04 -10.45
C LYS A 44 12.34 -2.10 -10.25
N GLY A 45 12.57 -3.33 -10.73
CA GLY A 45 11.66 -4.45 -10.52
C GLY A 45 11.53 -4.86 -9.05
N LEU A 46 12.64 -4.91 -8.31
CA LEU A 46 12.65 -5.17 -6.88
C LEU A 46 11.92 -4.07 -6.11
N ALA A 47 12.20 -2.79 -6.42
CA ALA A 47 11.52 -1.67 -5.81
C ALA A 47 10.01 -1.72 -6.06
N TYR A 48 9.59 -1.98 -7.31
CA TYR A 48 8.18 -2.14 -7.65
C TYR A 48 7.52 -3.27 -6.87
N ALA A 49 8.16 -4.44 -6.78
CA ALA A 49 7.64 -5.58 -6.04
C ALA A 49 7.51 -5.29 -4.53
N VAL A 50 8.47 -4.59 -3.94
CA VAL A 50 8.43 -4.19 -2.52
C VAL A 50 7.31 -3.19 -2.26
N PHE A 51 7.15 -2.15 -3.10
CA PHE A 51 6.07 -1.19 -2.93
C PHE A 51 4.69 -1.81 -3.17
N PHE A 52 4.57 -2.68 -4.17
CA PHE A 52 3.34 -3.39 -4.47
C PHE A 52 2.97 -4.36 -3.35
N GLY A 53 3.89 -5.26 -3.00
CA GLY A 53 3.70 -6.23 -1.94
C GLY A 53 3.46 -5.58 -0.59
N GLY A 54 4.21 -4.51 -0.28
CA GLY A 54 4.04 -3.71 0.93
C GLY A 54 2.66 -3.07 1.01
N SER A 55 2.18 -2.45 -0.07
CA SER A 55 0.84 -1.86 -0.13
C SER A 55 -0.26 -2.92 0.06
N VAL A 56 -0.16 -4.06 -0.62
CA VAL A 56 -1.12 -5.17 -0.50
C VAL A 56 -1.12 -5.71 0.93
N ALA A 57 0.05 -5.94 1.53
CA ALA A 57 0.17 -6.39 2.90
C ALA A 57 -0.48 -5.41 3.88
N TRP A 58 -0.31 -4.11 3.65
CA TRP A 58 -0.88 -3.06 4.49
C TRP A 58 -2.40 -2.95 4.36
N HIS A 59 -2.96 -3.13 3.15
CA HIS A 59 -4.40 -3.30 2.94
C HIS A 59 -4.96 -4.50 3.69
N LEU A 60 -4.29 -5.65 3.60
CA LEU A 60 -4.72 -6.87 4.28
C LEU A 60 -4.63 -6.74 5.80
N ALA A 61 -3.59 -6.08 6.32
CA ALA A 61 -3.46 -5.79 7.75
C ALA A 61 -4.60 -4.87 8.24
N GLY A 62 -4.96 -3.84 7.47
CA GLY A 62 -6.10 -2.97 7.76
C GLY A 62 -7.42 -3.72 7.78
N ARG A 63 -7.66 -4.60 6.79
CA ARG A 63 -8.85 -5.46 6.74
C ARG A 63 -8.91 -6.46 7.90
N ARG A 64 -7.78 -7.09 8.25
CA ARG A 64 -7.71 -8.01 9.39
C ARG A 64 -8.04 -7.30 10.70
N ALA A 65 -7.53 -6.09 10.90
CA ALA A 65 -7.84 -5.28 12.09
C ALA A 65 -9.32 -4.90 12.18
N LEU A 66 -9.99 -4.69 11.04
CA LEU A 66 -11.44 -4.45 10.99
C LEU A 66 -12.26 -5.71 11.27
N ASN A 67 -11.92 -6.83 10.61
CA ASN A 67 -12.64 -8.09 10.79
C ASN A 67 -12.55 -8.60 12.24
N ALA A 68 -11.41 -8.42 12.90
CA ALA A 68 -11.22 -8.77 14.32
C ALA A 68 -12.09 -7.96 15.30
N LEU A 69 -12.84 -6.97 14.83
CA LEU A 69 -13.81 -6.20 15.63
C LEU A 69 -15.26 -6.47 15.26
N GLU A 70 -15.50 -7.13 14.13
CA GLU A 70 -16.84 -7.59 13.74
C GLU A 70 -17.16 -8.96 14.35
N GLU A 71 -16.13 -9.70 14.78
CA GLU A 71 -16.19 -10.95 15.54
C GLU A 71 -16.25 -10.70 17.05
#